data_AF-A0A0J6T6M5-F1
#
_entry.id   AF-A0A0J6T6M5-F1
#
_cell.length_a   1.000
_cell.length_b   1.000
_cell.length_c   1.000
_cell.angle_alpha   90.00
_cell.angle_beta   90.00
_cell.angle_gamma   90.00
#
_symmetry.space_group_name_H-M   'P 1'
#
loop_
_entity.id
_entity.type
_entity.pdbx_description
1 polymer ?
#
loop_
_entity_poly.entity_id
_entity_poly.type
_entity_poly.pdbx_seq_one_letter_code
_entity_poly.pdbx_strand_id
1 'polypeptide(L)' 'MSNIPTRTIAPAHELEGYIKAKVDSGHGANASGVVRAGLRLLIERDHKAPRSRRAPSCKKADA' A
#
# COMPACT_ATOMS: atom_id res chain seq x y z
N MET A 1 4.97 -9.40 23.61
CA MET A 1 4.49 -8.15 22.98
C MET A 1 5.22 -7.97 21.66
N SER A 2 4.52 -7.88 20.53
CA SER A 2 5.16 -7.62 19.23
C SER A 2 5.62 -6.17 19.16
N ASN A 3 6.93 -5.93 19.21
CA ASN A 3 7.49 -4.59 19.07
C ASN A 3 7.46 -4.18 17.59
N ILE A 4 6.34 -3.62 17.14
CA ILE A 4 6.22 -3.11 15.77
C ILE A 4 6.94 -1.75 15.73
N PRO A 5 8.04 -1.61 14.97
CA PRO A 5 8.75 -0.35 14.88
C PRO A 5 7.82 0.73 14.33
N THR A 6 7.73 1.85 15.04
CA THR A 6 6.87 2.98 14.67
C THR A 6 7.72 4.05 13.98
N ARG A 7 7.23 4.57 12.86
CA ARG A 7 7.83 5.71 12.15
C ARG A 7 6.81 6.81 12.03
N THR A 8 7.21 8.04 12.36
CA THR A 8 6.39 9.23 12.14
C THR A 8 6.49 9.64 10.68
N ILE A 9 5.35 9.85 10.04
CA ILE A 9 5.25 10.25 8.64
C ILE A 9 4.22 11.38 8.59
N ALA A 10 4.55 12.50 7.95
CA ALA A 10 3.60 13.54 7.64
C ALA A 10 2.82 13.12 6.37
N PRO A 11 1.51 12.79 6.47
CA PRO A 11 0.72 12.44 5.30
C PRO A 11 0.48 13.69 4.43
N ALA A 12 0.17 13.49 3.15
CA ALA A 12 -0.39 14.57 2.34
C ALA A 12 -1.76 15.00 2.91
N HIS A 13 -2.11 16.27 2.75
CA HIS A 13 -3.35 16.85 3.30
C HIS A 13 -4.62 16.05 2.90
N GLU A 14 -4.72 15.64 1.64
CA GLU A 14 -5.81 14.79 1.14
C GLU A 14 -5.90 13.45 1.89
N LEU A 15 -4.75 12.87 2.24
CA LEU A 15 -4.66 11.61 2.95
C LEU A 15 -5.01 11.77 4.44
N GLU A 16 -4.70 12.91 5.06
CA GLU A 16 -5.11 13.21 6.43
C GLU A 16 -6.63 13.27 6.56
N GLY A 17 -7.30 13.98 5.65
CA GLY A 17 -8.76 14.08 5.61
C GLY A 17 -9.42 12.71 5.45
N TYR A 18 -8.89 11.91 4.52
CA TYR A 18 -9.37 10.54 4.32
C TYR A 18 -9.16 9.65 5.56
N ILE A 19 -7.96 9.67 6.16
CA ILE A 19 -7.67 8.85 7.35
C ILE A 19 -8.58 9.23 8.50
N LYS A 20 -8.80 10.54 8.73
CA LYS A 20 -9.69 11.02 9.78
C LYS A 20 -11.12 10.52 9.57
N ALA A 21 -11.67 10.68 8.36
CA ALA A 21 -13.01 10.17 8.04
C ALA A 21 -13.15 8.65 8.24
N LYS A 22 -12.08 7.88 7.98
CA LYS A 22 -12.04 6.42 8.21
C LYS A 22 -11.96 6.04 9.69
N VAL A 23 -11.34 6.86 10.53
CA VAL A 23 -11.37 6.68 11.99
C VAL A 23 -12.75 7.02 12.53
N ASP A 24 -13.32 8.15 12.11
CA ASP A 24 -14.64 8.62 12.58
C ASP A 24 -15.78 7.66 12.17
N SER A 25 -15.65 7.01 11.01
CA SER A 25 -16.58 5.95 10.58
C SER A 25 -16.40 4.60 11.29
N GLY A 26 -15.47 4.50 12.25
CA GLY A 26 -15.19 3.27 12.99
C GLY A 26 -14.44 2.20 12.18
N HIS A 27 -13.93 2.56 10.98
CA HIS A 27 -13.22 1.62 10.12
C HIS A 27 -11.82 1.27 10.63
N GLY A 28 -11.28 2.06 11.56
CA GLY A 28 -10.08 1.74 12.32
C GLY A 28 -10.05 2.48 13.65
N ALA A 29 -9.59 1.80 14.71
CA ALA A 29 -9.51 2.36 16.05
C ALA A 29 -8.57 3.59 16.16
N ASN A 30 -7.63 3.73 15.23
CA ASN A 30 -6.74 4.89 15.10
C ASN A 30 -6.18 4.99 13.68
N ALA A 31 -5.56 6.13 13.37
CA ALA A 31 -4.94 6.42 12.07
C ALA A 31 -3.95 5.34 11.62
N SER A 32 -3.08 4.87 12.52
CA SER A 32 -2.10 3.82 12.24
C SER A 32 -2.75 2.49 11.83
N GLY A 33 -3.91 2.16 12.41
CA GLY A 33 -4.71 0.99 12.04
C GLY A 33 -5.28 1.13 10.64
N VAL A 34 -5.83 2.30 10.30
CA VAL A 34 -6.37 2.61 8.97
C VAL A 34 -5.26 2.48 7.91
N VAL A 35 -4.08 3.07 8.17
CA VAL A 35 -2.94 3.00 7.25
C VAL A 35 -2.45 1.57 7.05
N ARG A 36 -2.30 0.78 8.12
CA ARG A 36 -1.90 -0.63 7.99
C ARG A 36 -2.91 -1.46 7.20
N ALA A 37 -4.20 -1.28 7.44
CA ALA A 37 -5.25 -1.99 6.72
C ALA A 37 -5.23 -1.62 5.22
N GLY A 38 -5.13 -0.33 4.90
CA GLY A 38 -5.02 0.15 3.52
C GLY A 38 -3.78 -0.39 2.81
N LEU A 39 -2.62 -0.33 3.46
CA LEU A 39 -1.37 -0.83 2.88
C LEU A 39 -1.41 -2.36 2.66
N ARG A 40 -2.01 -3.12 3.57
CA ARG A 40 -2.18 -4.57 3.42
C ARG A 40 -2.99 -4.93 2.18
N LEU A 41 -4.07 -4.18 1.90
CA LEU A 41 -4.88 -4.38 0.69
C LEU A 41 -4.11 -4.06 -0.60
N LEU A 42 -3.26 -3.02 -0.57
CA LEU A 42 -2.40 -2.70 -1.71
C LEU A 42 -1.37 -3.80 -1.97
N ILE A 43 -0.71 -4.32 -0.93
CA ILE A 43 0.22 -5.45 -1.05
C ILE A 43 -0.49 -6.69 -1.61
N GLU A 44 -1.68 -7.01 -1.13
CA GLU A 44 -2.45 -8.16 -1.63
C GLU A 44 -2.82 -8.00 -3.12
N ARG A 45 -3.20 -6.78 -3.54
CA ARG A 45 -3.47 -6.47 -4.95
C ARG A 45 -2.23 -6.61 -5.82
N ASP A 46 -1.09 -6.09 -5.35
CA ASP A 46 0.19 -6.21 -6.06
C ASP A 46 0.65 -7.66 -6.21
N HIS A 47 0.35 -8.50 -5.22
CA HIS A 47 0.67 -9.93 -5.25
C HIS A 47 -0.28 -10.71 -6.17
N LYS A 48 -1.54 -10.29 -6.29
CA LYS A 48 -2.55 -10.93 -7.16
C LYS A 48 -2.48 -10.46 -8.61
N ALA A 49 -1.96 -9.26 -8.87
CA ALA A 49 -1.70 -8.83 -10.23
C ALA A 49 -0.59 -9.71 -10.83
N PRO A 50 -0.84 -10.47 -11.91
CA PRO A 50 0.26 -11.08 -12.63
C PRO A 50 1.18 -9.94 -13.04
N ARG A 51 2.47 -10.04 -12.70
CA ARG A 51 3.49 -9.14 -13.23
C ARG A 51 3.53 -9.32 -14.75
N SER A 52 2.60 -8.69 -15.47
CA SER A 52 2.68 -8.50 -16.91
C SER A 52 3.73 -7.44 -17.19
N ARG A 53 4.97 -7.73 -16.80
CA ARG A 53 6.13 -7.22 -17.53
C ARG A 53 6.40 -8.21 -18.65
N ARG A 54 5.56 -8.13 -19.69
CA ARG A 54 6.04 -8.37 -21.05
C ARG A 54 7.13 -7.34 -21.30
N ALA A 55 8.38 -7.72 -21.06
CA ALA A 55 9.44 -7.15 -21.87
C ALA A 55 9.29 -7.79 -23.27
N PRO A 56 9.11 -7.01 -24.35
CA PRO A 56 9.20 -7.58 -25.68
C PRO A 56 10.63 -8.12 -25.88
N SER A 57 10.67 -9.33 -26.40
CA SER A 57 11.85 -10.04 -26.88
C SER A 57 12.79 -9.14 -27.70
N CYS A 58 14.08 -9.14 -27.37
CA CYS A 58 15.12 -8.94 -28.38
C CYS A 58 15.78 -10.30 -28.61
N LYS A 59 15.20 -11.05 -29.56
CA LYS A 59 15.85 -12.22 -30.16
C LYS A 59 17.03 -11.66 -30.98
N LYS A 60 18.25 -11.78 -30.47
CA LYS A 60 19.45 -11.57 -31.30
C LYS A 60 19.47 -12.70 -32.32
N ALA A 61 19.07 -12.37 -33.54
CA ALA A 61 19.37 -13.17 -34.72
C ALA A 61 20.87 -13.08 -35.01
N ASP A 62 21.45 -14.24 -35.30
CA ASP A 62 22.51 -14.53 -36.28
C ASP A 62 23.76 -13.63 -36.35
N ALA A 63 24.92 -14.25 -36.10
CA ALA A 63 26.18 -13.98 -36.77
C ALA A 63 27.03 -15.27 -36.76
#